data_AF-A0A0D1YJ53-F1
#
_entry.id   AF-A0A0D1YJ53-F1
#
_cell.length_a   1.000
_cell.length_b   1.000
_cell.length_c   1.000
_cell.angle_alpha   90.00
_cell.angle_beta   90.00
_cell.angle_gamma   90.00
#
_symmetry.space_group_name_H-M   'P 1'
#
loop_
_entity.id
_entity.type
_entity.pdbx_description
1 polymer ?
#
loop_
_entity_poly.entity_id
_entity_poly.type
_entity_poly.pdbx_seq_one_letter_code
_entity_poly.pdbx_strand_id
1 'polypeptide(L)'
;MSPKMFMELFPGIITYTRLPHRVIIDGKELAVKHHGMTEPPPGKRPSKETEHPTPLDTFGPTEFRPLGSVAHGRSGDKGDNCNVGLFVRSASEYKWLQSYLTVPKIIELMGEDMKPGTTVERCEFPQIWAVHFRFLDFLGGGAASSTRIDMLGKGVAEYLRSKFVDVPVQFCDHPISVA
;
A
#
# COMPACT_ATOMS: atom_id res chain seq x y z
N MET A 1 21.91 -12.80 27.27
CA MET A 1 20.62 -12.43 26.66
C MET A 1 19.78 -13.71 26.62
N SER A 2 18.63 -13.76 27.28
CA SER A 2 17.77 -14.95 27.28
C SER A 2 17.00 -15.05 25.96
N PRO A 3 16.92 -16.23 25.31
CA PRO A 3 16.15 -16.38 24.08
C PRO A 3 14.67 -16.06 24.35
N LYS A 4 14.06 -15.28 23.44
CA LYS A 4 12.62 -14.98 23.47
C LYS A 4 11.90 -15.93 22.52
N MET A 5 10.69 -16.35 22.88
CA MET A 5 9.85 -17.13 21.98
C MET A 5 9.60 -16.34 20.69
N PHE A 6 9.79 -17.03 19.57
CA PHE A 6 9.48 -16.54 18.23
C PHE A 6 8.33 -17.40 17.71
N MET A 7 7.25 -16.76 17.28
CA MET A 7 6.05 -17.45 16.80
C MET A 7 5.95 -17.27 15.30
N GLU A 8 5.74 -18.35 14.57
CA GLU A 8 5.47 -18.30 13.13
C GLU A 8 3.98 -18.54 12.89
N LEU A 9 3.34 -17.64 12.15
CA LEU A 9 1.93 -17.80 11.79
C LEU A 9 1.81 -18.84 10.67
N PHE A 10 1.22 -19.99 10.98
CA PHE A 10 0.83 -20.97 9.97
C PHE A 10 -0.69 -20.89 9.74
N PRO A 11 -1.18 -20.21 8.69
CA PRO A 11 -2.60 -20.11 8.43
C PRO A 11 -3.15 -21.46 7.96
N GLY A 12 -3.96 -22.11 8.80
CA GLY A 12 -4.74 -23.27 8.39
C GLY A 12 -5.87 -22.86 7.44
N ILE A 13 -6.12 -23.67 6.41
CA ILE A 13 -7.22 -23.45 5.47
C ILE A 13 -8.45 -24.21 5.96
N ILE A 14 -9.61 -23.56 6.00
CA ILE A 14 -10.91 -24.20 6.16
C ILE A 14 -11.74 -23.97 4.90
N THR A 15 -12.43 -25.01 4.43
CA THR A 15 -13.38 -24.85 3.33
C THR A 15 -14.50 -23.92 3.78
N TYR A 16 -14.72 -22.83 3.05
CA TYR A 16 -15.71 -21.82 3.41
C TYR A 16 -17.12 -22.41 3.61
N THR A 17 -17.49 -23.47 2.87
CA THR A 17 -18.79 -24.17 3.00
C THR A 17 -19.00 -24.87 4.33
N ARG A 18 -17.93 -25.07 5.12
CA ARG A 18 -18.00 -25.66 6.47
C ARG A 18 -18.24 -24.62 7.55
N LEU A 19 -18.26 -23.33 7.22
CA LEU A 19 -18.50 -22.25 8.17
C LEU A 19 -19.99 -21.85 8.16
N PRO A 20 -20.75 -22.08 9.24
CA PRO A 20 -22.12 -21.59 9.33
C PRO A 20 -22.11 -20.06 9.46
N HIS A 21 -22.95 -19.37 8.67
CA HIS A 21 -23.12 -17.93 8.76
C HIS A 21 -24.37 -17.61 9.59
N ARG A 22 -24.23 -16.73 10.59
CA ARG A 22 -25.31 -16.26 11.44
C ARG A 22 -25.08 -14.81 11.85
N VAL A 23 -26.18 -14.08 12.06
CA VAL A 23 -26.17 -12.75 12.66
C VAL A 23 -26.84 -12.85 14.02
N ILE A 24 -26.20 -12.30 15.05
CA ILE A 24 -26.78 -12.15 16.38
C ILE A 24 -27.03 -10.66 16.58
N ILE A 25 -28.28 -10.27 16.71
CA ILE A 25 -28.69 -8.88 16.98
C ILE A 25 -29.86 -8.89 17.97
N ASP A 26 -29.78 -8.05 19.00
CA ASP A 26 -30.79 -7.97 20.07
C ASP A 26 -31.16 -9.33 20.69
N GLY A 27 -30.17 -10.21 20.84
CA GLY A 27 -30.37 -11.57 21.39
C GLY A 27 -31.08 -12.55 20.44
N LYS A 28 -31.41 -12.14 19.21
CA LYS A 28 -31.98 -13.02 18.18
C LYS A 28 -30.89 -13.54 17.26
N GLU A 29 -30.91 -14.83 17.00
CA GLU A 29 -30.04 -15.48 16.00
C GLU A 29 -30.80 -15.59 14.67
N LEU A 30 -30.21 -15.03 13.62
CA LEU A 30 -30.71 -15.11 12.25
C LEU A 30 -29.74 -15.94 11.42
N ALA A 31 -30.21 -17.08 10.91
CA ALA A 31 -29.43 -17.91 10.00
C ALA A 31 -29.22 -17.18 8.67
N VAL A 32 -27.97 -17.09 8.23
CA VAL A 32 -27.62 -16.51 6.92
C VAL A 32 -27.22 -17.63 5.99
N LYS A 33 -27.92 -17.76 4.86
CA LYS A 33 -27.56 -18.76 3.86
C LYS A 33 -26.20 -18.41 3.26
N HIS A 34 -25.28 -19.37 3.22
CA HIS A 34 -24.01 -19.18 2.52
C HIS A 34 -24.26 -18.95 1.02
N HIS A 35 -23.63 -17.92 0.44
CA HIS A 35 -23.80 -17.54 -0.96
C HIS A 35 -23.10 -18.47 -1.97
N GLY A 36 -22.57 -19.63 -1.54
CA GLY A 36 -21.63 -20.43 -2.33
C GLY A 36 -20.32 -19.70 -2.69
N MET A 37 -19.58 -20.21 -3.67
CA MET A 37 -18.45 -19.52 -4.30
C MET A 37 -19.01 -18.83 -5.54
N THR A 38 -18.92 -17.50 -5.60
CA THR A 38 -19.50 -16.73 -6.70
C THR A 38 -18.62 -16.78 -7.94
N GLU A 39 -17.30 -16.64 -7.79
CA GLU A 39 -16.28 -16.82 -8.84
C GLU A 39 -14.92 -17.21 -8.19
N PRO A 40 -14.05 -17.96 -8.89
CA PRO A 40 -12.69 -18.19 -8.39
C PRO A 40 -11.91 -16.87 -8.36
N PRO A 41 -11.02 -16.66 -7.36
CA PRO A 41 -10.22 -15.45 -7.30
C PRO A 41 -9.36 -15.32 -8.57
N PRO A 42 -9.22 -14.11 -9.14
CA PRO A 42 -8.37 -13.92 -10.32
C PRO A 42 -6.94 -14.35 -10.01
N GLY A 43 -6.38 -15.22 -10.86
CA GLY A 43 -5.11 -15.90 -10.61
C GLY A 43 -3.96 -14.94 -10.31
N LYS A 44 -3.47 -14.22 -11.32
CA LYS A 44 -2.42 -13.21 -11.15
C LYS A 44 -3.06 -11.83 -11.05
N ARG A 45 -2.78 -11.09 -9.97
CA ARG A 45 -3.24 -9.71 -9.86
C ARG A 45 -2.50 -8.84 -10.88
N PRO A 46 -3.20 -7.91 -11.54
CA PRO A 46 -2.56 -7.00 -12.48
C PRO A 46 -1.62 -6.07 -11.71
N SER A 47 -0.32 -6.16 -12.02
CA SER A 47 0.67 -5.15 -11.66
C SER A 47 1.09 -4.47 -12.96
N LYS A 48 0.82 -3.17 -13.08
CA LYS A 48 1.20 -2.41 -14.28
C LYS A 48 1.58 -0.98 -13.94
N GLU A 49 2.51 -0.47 -14.72
CA GLU A 49 2.78 0.96 -14.78
C GLU A 49 1.61 1.69 -15.46
N THR A 50 1.63 3.02 -15.38
CA THR A 50 0.62 3.83 -16.03
C THR A 50 0.68 3.63 -17.55
N GLU A 51 -0.47 3.43 -18.21
CA GLU A 51 -0.52 3.14 -19.65
C GLU A 51 -0.08 4.33 -20.51
N HIS A 52 -0.35 5.53 -20.01
CA HIS A 52 -0.08 6.79 -20.70
C HIS A 52 0.64 7.77 -19.75
N PRO A 53 1.95 7.56 -19.48
CA PRO A 53 2.70 8.43 -18.59
C PRO A 53 2.80 9.82 -19.20
N THR A 54 2.56 10.83 -18.37
CA THR A 54 2.81 12.22 -18.75
C THR A 54 4.29 12.53 -18.49
N PRO A 55 5.05 13.05 -19.48
CA PRO A 55 6.45 13.41 -19.28
C PRO A 55 6.60 14.40 -18.13
N LEU A 56 7.51 14.11 -17.19
CA LEU A 56 7.59 14.83 -15.91
C LEU A 56 7.98 16.31 -16.06
N ASP A 57 8.72 16.64 -17.13
CA ASP A 57 9.11 18.00 -17.51
C ASP A 57 7.93 18.89 -17.94
N THR A 58 6.81 18.30 -18.37
CA THR A 58 5.61 19.04 -18.76
C THR A 58 4.87 19.68 -17.58
N PHE A 59 5.19 19.28 -16.35
CA PHE A 59 4.63 19.89 -15.13
C PHE A 59 5.36 21.17 -14.71
N GLY A 60 6.30 21.67 -15.50
CA GLY A 60 7.00 22.93 -15.24
C GLY A 60 8.13 22.80 -14.21
N PRO A 61 8.59 23.93 -13.63
CA PRO A 61 9.70 23.91 -12.68
C PRO A 61 9.35 23.13 -11.42
N THR A 62 10.37 22.52 -10.81
CA THR A 62 10.24 21.72 -9.59
C THR A 62 10.96 22.37 -8.42
N GLU A 63 10.52 22.02 -7.20
CA GLU A 63 11.21 22.30 -5.95
C GLU A 63 11.47 21.00 -5.20
N PHE A 64 12.64 20.90 -4.57
CA PHE A 64 13.03 19.74 -3.77
C PHE A 64 12.32 19.77 -2.41
N ARG A 65 11.24 19.01 -2.28
CA ARG A 65 10.36 19.00 -1.09
C ARG A 65 10.00 17.58 -0.68
N PRO A 66 9.56 17.33 0.57
CA PRO A 66 9.02 16.04 0.97
C PRO A 66 7.86 15.64 0.06
N LEU A 67 7.79 14.39 -0.39
CA LEU A 67 6.67 13.84 -1.15
C LEU A 67 5.33 14.07 -0.41
N GLY A 68 5.38 14.00 0.93
CA GLY A 68 4.27 14.25 1.82
C GLY A 68 3.68 15.66 1.78
N SER A 69 4.37 16.62 1.15
CA SER A 69 3.87 17.98 0.92
C SER A 69 2.74 18.04 -0.12
N VAL A 70 2.72 17.09 -1.06
CA VAL A 70 1.73 17.01 -2.16
C VAL A 70 0.90 15.71 -2.11
N ALA A 71 1.46 14.61 -1.58
CA ALA A 71 0.76 13.33 -1.47
C ALA A 71 0.40 12.96 -0.01
N HIS A 72 -0.86 12.54 0.18
CA HIS A 72 -1.29 11.82 1.37
C HIS A 72 -0.87 10.36 1.27
N GLY A 73 -0.81 9.66 2.40
CA GLY A 73 -0.43 8.26 2.42
C GLY A 73 -1.08 7.47 3.55
N ARG A 74 -1.36 6.21 3.29
CA ARG A 74 -1.74 5.21 4.30
C ARG A 74 -1.03 3.90 3.98
N SER A 75 -0.59 3.20 5.01
CA SER A 75 -0.02 1.87 4.85
C SER A 75 -0.46 0.92 5.95
N GLY A 76 -0.34 -0.38 5.68
CA GLY A 76 -0.66 -1.42 6.63
C GLY A 76 -0.35 -2.81 6.10
N ASP A 77 -0.23 -3.75 7.03
CA ASP A 77 0.07 -5.13 6.74
C ASP A 77 -1.14 -5.91 6.20
N LYS A 78 -0.82 -6.97 5.46
CA LYS A 78 -1.73 -8.09 5.24
C LYS A 78 -0.92 -9.37 5.39
N GLY A 79 -0.66 -9.76 6.63
CA GLY A 79 0.30 -10.81 6.95
C GLY A 79 1.72 -10.30 6.75
N ASP A 80 2.52 -10.99 5.96
CA ASP A 80 3.89 -10.54 5.65
C ASP A 80 3.98 -9.45 4.56
N ASN A 81 2.86 -9.20 3.89
CA ASN A 81 2.79 -8.18 2.83
C ASN A 81 2.55 -6.79 3.43
N CYS A 82 3.15 -5.76 2.85
CA CYS A 82 2.83 -4.37 3.17
C CYS A 82 2.10 -3.70 2.00
N ASN A 83 1.00 -3.02 2.30
CA ASN A 83 0.23 -2.22 1.36
C ASN A 83 0.50 -0.75 1.61
N VAL A 84 0.72 0.03 0.57
CA VAL A 84 0.98 1.47 0.63
C VAL A 84 0.16 2.17 -0.44
N GLY A 85 -0.83 2.95 -0.02
CA GLY A 85 -1.61 3.81 -0.90
C GLY A 85 -1.17 5.26 -0.76
N LEU A 86 -0.84 5.90 -1.88
CA LEU A 86 -0.50 7.33 -1.96
C LEU A 86 -1.54 8.02 -2.84
N PHE A 87 -2.09 9.15 -2.38
CA PHE A 87 -3.20 9.83 -3.05
C PHE A 87 -3.11 11.36 -2.93
N VAL A 88 -3.74 12.05 -3.88
CA VAL A 88 -3.67 13.51 -4.04
C VAL A 88 -5.07 14.11 -4.13
N ARG A 89 -5.18 15.43 -4.29
CA ARG A 89 -6.44 16.17 -4.12
C ARG A 89 -7.05 16.63 -5.45
N SER A 90 -6.33 16.45 -6.55
CA SER A 90 -6.77 16.89 -7.87
C SER A 90 -6.32 15.94 -8.98
N ALA A 91 -7.01 16.02 -10.11
CA ALA A 91 -6.68 15.23 -11.29
C ALA A 91 -5.32 15.61 -11.93
N SER A 92 -4.88 16.87 -11.81
CA SER A 92 -3.57 17.32 -12.32
C SER A 92 -2.42 16.75 -11.49
N GLU A 93 -2.51 16.83 -10.16
CA GLU A 93 -1.57 16.18 -9.23
C GLU A 93 -1.54 14.67 -9.50
N TYR A 94 -2.70 14.05 -9.78
CA TYR A 94 -2.79 12.61 -10.01
C TYR A 94 -2.03 12.17 -11.26
N LYS A 95 -2.13 12.93 -12.37
CA LYS A 95 -1.35 12.66 -13.59
C LYS A 95 0.15 12.68 -13.33
N TRP A 96 0.62 13.61 -12.50
CA TRP A 96 2.01 13.63 -12.06
C TRP A 96 2.33 12.42 -11.17
N LEU A 97 1.51 12.17 -10.13
CA LEU A 97 1.72 11.08 -9.17
C LEU A 97 1.83 9.71 -9.84
N GLN A 98 0.92 9.38 -10.75
CA GLN A 98 0.92 8.10 -11.46
C GLN A 98 2.10 7.95 -12.43
N SER A 99 2.58 9.06 -13.01
CA SER A 99 3.74 9.04 -13.91
C SER A 99 5.06 8.99 -13.15
N TYR A 100 5.12 9.64 -11.99
CA TYR A 100 6.31 9.73 -11.13
C TYR A 100 6.52 8.45 -10.31
N LEU A 101 5.48 7.97 -9.63
CA LEU A 101 5.55 6.80 -8.76
C LEU A 101 5.36 5.51 -9.57
N THR A 102 6.47 5.06 -10.15
CA THR A 102 6.61 3.74 -10.76
C THR A 102 7.13 2.70 -9.77
N VAL A 103 7.10 1.42 -10.11
CA VAL A 103 7.74 0.37 -9.29
C VAL A 103 9.24 0.64 -9.08
N PRO A 104 10.04 0.97 -10.12
CA PRO A 104 11.44 1.36 -9.91
C PRO A 104 11.60 2.57 -8.98
N LYS A 105 10.74 3.60 -9.13
CA LYS A 105 10.83 4.80 -8.29
C LYS A 105 10.48 4.49 -6.83
N ILE A 106 9.46 3.68 -6.55
CA ILE A 106 9.14 3.36 -5.16
C ILE A 106 10.24 2.52 -4.50
N ILE A 107 10.89 1.63 -5.26
CA ILE A 107 12.06 0.86 -4.81
C ILE A 107 13.23 1.80 -4.47
N GLU A 108 13.51 2.76 -5.36
CA GLU A 108 14.52 3.80 -5.15
C GLU A 108 14.25 4.62 -3.89
N LEU A 109 13.01 5.07 -3.69
CA LEU A 109 12.60 5.86 -2.52
C LEU A 109 12.69 5.06 -1.21
N MET A 110 12.43 3.75 -1.25
CA MET A 110 12.62 2.87 -0.10
C MET A 110 14.10 2.73 0.29
N GLY A 111 15.03 2.86 -0.66
CA GLY A 111 16.47 2.85 -0.41
C GLY A 111 16.92 1.59 0.35
N GLU A 112 17.69 1.79 1.42
CA GLU A 112 18.25 0.69 2.23
C GLU A 112 17.19 -0.12 3.00
N ASP A 113 16.00 0.43 3.21
CA ASP A 113 14.89 -0.31 3.83
C ASP A 113 14.32 -1.38 2.90
N MET A 114 14.63 -1.31 1.60
CA MET A 114 14.15 -2.28 0.62
C MET A 114 14.95 -3.59 0.71
N LYS A 115 14.27 -4.67 1.09
CA LYS A 115 14.88 -6.00 1.13
C LYS A 115 15.16 -6.49 -0.30
N PRO A 116 16.39 -6.95 -0.61
CA PRO A 116 16.71 -7.51 -1.92
C PRO A 116 15.76 -8.64 -2.32
N GLY A 117 15.30 -8.63 -3.57
CA GLY A 117 14.37 -9.63 -4.10
C GLY A 117 12.90 -9.44 -3.70
N THR A 118 12.56 -8.40 -2.93
CA THR A 118 11.17 -8.05 -2.63
C THR A 118 10.43 -7.73 -3.92
N THR A 119 9.34 -8.47 -4.19
CA THR A 119 8.47 -8.18 -5.32
C THR A 119 7.53 -7.05 -4.95
N VAL A 120 7.47 -6.03 -5.81
CA VAL A 120 6.54 -4.91 -5.66
C VAL A 120 5.53 -4.95 -6.78
N GLU A 121 4.26 -4.91 -6.40
CA GLU A 121 3.15 -4.74 -7.34
C GLU A 121 2.59 -3.33 -7.24
N ARG A 122 2.08 -2.84 -8.37
CA ARG A 122 1.51 -1.49 -8.50
C ARG A 122 0.12 -1.55 -9.13
N CYS A 123 -0.83 -0.81 -8.55
CA CYS A 123 -2.12 -0.54 -9.17
C CYS A 123 -2.52 0.93 -9.02
N GLU A 124 -3.41 1.36 -9.91
CA GLU A 124 -3.96 2.71 -9.93
C GLU A 124 -5.43 2.70 -9.56
N PHE A 125 -5.88 3.73 -8.84
CA PHE A 125 -7.27 3.96 -8.50
C PHE A 125 -7.72 5.35 -8.99
N PRO A 126 -8.08 5.50 -10.29
CA PRO A 126 -8.33 6.80 -10.91
C PRO A 126 -9.47 7.60 -10.28
N GLN A 127 -10.47 6.92 -9.71
CA GLN A 127 -11.65 7.57 -9.12
C GLN A 127 -11.38 8.21 -7.75
N ILE A 128 -10.26 7.85 -7.11
CA ILE A 128 -9.82 8.42 -5.83
C ILE A 128 -8.40 8.99 -5.92
N TRP A 129 -7.89 9.15 -7.15
CA TRP A 129 -6.58 9.75 -7.43
C TRP A 129 -5.43 9.14 -6.63
N ALA A 130 -5.40 7.80 -6.57
CA ALA A 130 -4.41 7.07 -5.79
C ALA A 130 -3.56 6.12 -6.64
N VAL A 131 -2.30 5.98 -6.27
CA VAL A 131 -1.39 4.94 -6.73
C VAL A 131 -1.07 4.06 -5.53
N HIS A 132 -1.19 2.75 -5.68
CA HIS A 132 -1.05 1.80 -4.59
C HIS A 132 0.01 0.76 -4.92
N PHE A 133 0.82 0.48 -3.92
CA PHE A 133 1.90 -0.48 -3.98
C PHE A 133 1.66 -1.59 -2.97
N ARG A 134 2.02 -2.81 -3.37
CA ARG A 134 2.07 -3.96 -2.48
C ARG A 134 3.47 -4.54 -2.52
N PHE A 135 4.13 -4.51 -1.37
CA PHE A 135 5.44 -5.13 -1.14
C PHE A 135 5.20 -6.54 -0.60
N LEU A 136 5.60 -7.55 -1.36
CA LEU A 136 5.40 -8.95 -0.99
C LEU A 136 6.49 -9.43 -0.04
N ASP A 137 6.10 -10.11 1.04
CA ASP A 137 7.01 -10.70 2.04
C ASP A 137 8.06 -9.72 2.59
N PHE A 138 7.63 -8.46 2.74
CA PHE A 138 8.46 -7.32 3.11
C PHE A 138 8.63 -7.20 4.64
N LEU A 139 7.62 -7.62 5.40
CA LEU A 139 7.58 -7.40 6.85
C LEU A 139 8.38 -8.44 7.63
N GLY A 140 8.97 -9.45 6.98
CA GLY A 140 9.80 -10.47 7.61
C GLY A 140 9.01 -11.48 8.44
N GLY A 141 7.91 -12.00 7.90
CA GLY A 141 6.96 -12.89 8.55
C GLY A 141 5.77 -12.18 9.22
N GLY A 142 5.64 -10.86 9.06
CA GLY A 142 4.54 -10.06 9.64
C GLY A 142 4.57 -9.94 11.16
N ALA A 143 3.49 -9.43 11.75
CA ALA A 143 3.41 -9.02 13.16
C ALA A 143 3.87 -10.09 14.19
N ALA A 144 3.62 -11.37 13.91
CA ALA A 144 3.95 -12.46 14.84
C ALA A 144 5.45 -12.85 14.77
N SER A 145 6.10 -12.58 13.65
CA SER A 145 7.38 -13.20 13.27
C SER A 145 8.42 -12.19 12.78
N SER A 146 8.12 -10.90 12.84
CA SER A 146 9.02 -9.86 12.37
C SER A 146 10.01 -9.40 13.44
N THR A 147 11.25 -9.17 13.03
CA THR A 147 12.26 -8.45 13.81
C THR A 147 12.30 -6.96 13.48
N ARG A 148 11.49 -6.48 12.54
CA ARG A 148 11.42 -5.07 12.15
C ARG A 148 10.75 -4.25 13.24
N ILE A 149 11.16 -2.98 13.35
CA ILE A 149 10.52 -2.01 14.25
C ILE A 149 9.06 -1.79 13.82
N ASP A 150 8.82 -1.59 12.52
CA ASP A 150 7.47 -1.47 11.95
C ASP A 150 6.97 -2.81 11.39
N MET A 151 6.67 -3.75 12.30
CA MET A 151 6.15 -5.08 11.94
C MET A 151 4.73 -5.07 11.33
N LEU A 152 4.00 -3.95 11.44
CA LEU A 152 2.64 -3.78 10.92
C LEU A 152 2.61 -2.96 9.62
N GLY A 153 3.77 -2.51 9.14
CA GLY A 153 3.89 -1.66 7.96
C GLY A 153 3.14 -0.33 8.05
N LYS A 154 2.83 0.17 9.25
CA LYS A 154 2.02 1.39 9.46
C LYS A 154 2.80 2.68 9.22
N GLY A 155 4.13 2.62 9.36
CA GLY A 155 5.05 3.73 9.13
C GLY A 155 5.56 3.82 7.70
N VAL A 156 5.38 2.79 6.86
CA VAL A 156 5.95 2.77 5.49
C VAL A 156 5.45 3.92 4.62
N ALA A 157 4.16 4.26 4.68
CA ALA A 157 3.65 5.42 3.95
C ALA A 157 4.28 6.73 4.42
N GLU A 158 4.45 6.91 5.73
CA GLU A 158 5.04 8.13 6.27
C GLU A 158 6.53 8.22 5.94
N TYR A 159 7.24 7.10 6.00
CA TYR A 159 8.62 6.99 5.57
C TYR A 159 8.78 7.45 4.11
N LEU A 160 7.95 6.95 3.20
CA LEU A 160 7.95 7.39 1.79
C LEU A 160 7.57 8.87 1.65
N ARG A 161 6.57 9.35 2.40
CA ARG A 161 6.18 10.77 2.41
C ARG A 161 7.29 11.70 2.90
N SER A 162 8.16 11.23 3.79
CA SER A 162 9.30 12.00 4.29
C SER A 162 10.46 12.11 3.29
N LYS A 163 10.47 11.30 2.22
CA LYS A 163 11.50 11.38 1.18
C LYS A 163 11.36 12.68 0.39
N PHE A 164 12.47 13.36 0.18
CA PHE A 164 12.51 14.55 -0.65
C PHE A 164 12.57 14.17 -2.12
N VAL A 165 11.76 14.85 -2.93
CA VAL A 165 11.60 14.62 -4.36
C VAL A 165 11.42 15.95 -5.08
N ASP A 166 11.61 15.95 -6.39
CA ASP A 166 11.30 17.09 -7.25
C ASP A 166 9.77 17.21 -7.43
N VAL A 167 9.16 18.10 -6.65
CA VAL A 167 7.71 18.38 -6.70
C VAL A 167 7.47 19.57 -7.64
N PRO A 168 6.58 19.46 -8.65
CA PRO A 168 6.21 20.60 -9.48
C PRO A 168 5.68 21.77 -8.65
N VAL A 169 6.22 22.97 -8.89
CA VAL A 169 5.90 24.20 -8.12
C VAL A 169 4.40 24.47 -8.10
N GLN A 170 3.70 24.19 -9.21
CA GLN A 170 2.24 24.35 -9.32
C GLN A 170 1.42 23.50 -8.32
N PHE A 171 2.03 22.51 -7.64
CA PHE A 171 1.37 21.69 -6.62
C PHE A 171 1.78 22.07 -5.19
N CYS A 172 2.66 23.07 -5.02
CA CYS A 172 3.21 23.47 -3.73
C CYS A 172 2.33 24.46 -2.94
N ASP A 173 1.36 25.10 -3.58
CA ASP A 173 0.61 26.24 -3.03
C ASP A 173 -0.42 25.86 -1.95
N HIS A 174 -0.71 24.56 -1.82
CA HIS A 174 -1.61 24.03 -0.80
C HIS A 174 -1.00 22.79 -0.15
N PRO A 175 0.01 22.97 0.73
CA PRO A 175 0.73 21.85 1.31
C PRO A 175 -0.20 21.02 2.18
N ILE A 176 -0.09 19.70 2.04
CA ILE A 176 -0.67 18.77 3.00
C ILE A 176 0.12 18.95 4.29
N SER A 177 -0.58 19.36 5.36
CA SER A 177 0.02 19.47 6.69
C SER A 177 0.66 18.13 7.06
N VAL A 178 1.99 18.15 7.24
CA VAL A 178 2.75 17.05 7.83
C VAL A 178 2.59 17.23 9.34
N ALA A 179 1.58 16.58 9.90
CA ALA A 179 1.36 16.52 11.35
C ALA A 179 2.38 15.61 12.01
#